data_AF-A0A957W2Y6-F1
#
_entry.id   AF-A0A957W2Y6-F1
#
_cell.length_a   1.000
_cell.length_b   1.000
_cell.length_c   1.000
_cell.angle_alpha   90.00
_cell.angle_beta   90.00
_cell.angle_gamma   90.00
#
_symmetry.space_group_name_H-M   'P 1'
#
loop_
_entity.id
_entity.type
_entity.pdbx_description
1 polymer ?
#
loop_
_entity_poly.entity_id
_entity_poly.type
_entity_poly.pdbx_seq_one_letter_code
_entity_poly.pdbx_strand_id
1 'polypeptide(L)'
;MRRPGLWVANGQPDDTARMLSWKPGAITCLYPHLAANDIFNYKAANPEAVINIRFAHPRDWQQDLSGSARRLGRFIADKWAELQPLDPYVFFACRLNTHYENGDPNPANQRLYTTPEFYQRYAQWVRITAEVIKSAAPEMKLVAPPLAFGLNEDGNPDSQGNPTKGWAGYDYLHETIRTYFDGRLAFQGYWGTPALGAVPDWLYEPGLSSWYAFRWQRVLELFENRYKLEAQIIIDEAGSFGPADPDFTDQLLYYAQQCLSDERVISLSYALWANPTKDPLYRHNAWVEHIPDLEHHLERLAAMPGVFIIESLDEAGMIDLSGLAEAVAREAVAEVPPETLERLIRVLFKDGHVETMGLETYLRAVVPAEMPALWPFEAVKAQAIASRSYAQYAIEHPKFHNADICTTTQCQHYDPAKIHARADQAIAETHGMVLLHEGQTVNAVFSANCGGHTRNNEDVWHGRPESYLRGVSCPDTGDQSGHGVGLCQYGARALARSGRTHEEILQHYYQGAVLGPIPAGDE
;
A
#
# COMPACT_ATOMS: atom_id res chain seq x y z
N MET A 1 -4.39 -10.32 5.03
CA MET A 1 -4.30 -8.87 5.33
C MET A 1 -5.66 -8.40 5.81
N ARG A 2 -5.74 -7.44 6.76
CA ARG A 2 -7.04 -6.88 7.17
C ARG A 2 -7.69 -6.18 5.97
N ARG A 3 -8.98 -6.44 5.75
CA ARG A 3 -9.76 -5.91 4.62
C ARG A 3 -9.68 -4.37 4.57
N PRO A 4 -9.72 -3.73 3.38
CA PRO A 4 -9.67 -2.27 3.25
C PRO A 4 -10.73 -1.59 4.12
N GLY A 5 -10.38 -0.45 4.73
CA GLY A 5 -11.31 0.31 5.55
C GLY A 5 -12.24 1.19 4.72
N LEU A 6 -13.49 1.35 5.17
CA LEU A 6 -14.52 2.17 4.54
C LEU A 6 -14.70 3.51 5.26
N TRP A 7 -14.85 4.60 4.52
CA TRP A 7 -15.24 5.90 5.08
C TRP A 7 -16.70 6.26 4.77
N VAL A 8 -17.48 6.56 5.82
CA VAL A 8 -18.92 6.81 5.75
C VAL A 8 -19.26 8.17 6.39
N ALA A 9 -19.45 9.19 5.56
CA ALA A 9 -19.70 10.55 6.08
C ALA A 9 -21.09 11.12 5.86
N ASN A 10 -21.83 10.68 4.84
CA ASN A 10 -23.02 11.42 4.39
C ASN A 10 -24.33 10.63 4.50
N GLY A 11 -24.30 9.44 5.11
CA GLY A 11 -25.54 8.73 5.49
C GLY A 11 -26.43 8.31 4.33
N GLN A 12 -25.89 8.06 3.13
CA GLN A 12 -26.65 7.46 2.03
C GLN A 12 -26.71 5.94 2.26
N PRO A 13 -27.86 5.40 2.71
CA PRO A 13 -27.91 4.00 3.18
C PRO A 13 -27.72 3.00 2.04
N ASP A 14 -28.17 3.35 0.82
CA ASP A 14 -28.09 2.47 -0.36
C ASP A 14 -26.63 2.22 -0.78
N ASP A 15 -25.79 3.25 -0.78
CA ASP A 15 -24.35 3.11 -1.06
C ASP A 15 -23.65 2.37 0.07
N THR A 16 -24.06 2.63 1.33
CA THR A 16 -23.44 2.00 2.49
C THR A 16 -23.74 0.51 2.57
N ALA A 17 -24.97 0.07 2.31
CA ALA A 17 -25.32 -1.36 2.28
C ALA A 17 -24.49 -2.13 1.26
N ARG A 18 -24.29 -1.55 0.06
CA ARG A 18 -23.40 -2.13 -0.97
C ARG A 18 -21.95 -2.19 -0.49
N MET A 19 -21.45 -1.15 0.16
CA MET A 19 -20.07 -1.12 0.68
C MET A 19 -19.86 -2.09 1.85
N LEU A 20 -20.83 -2.22 2.77
CA LEU A 20 -20.78 -3.17 3.88
C LEU A 20 -20.84 -4.62 3.39
N SER A 21 -21.42 -4.89 2.21
CA SER A 21 -21.38 -6.22 1.59
C SER A 21 -19.95 -6.70 1.28
N TRP A 22 -19.00 -5.78 1.12
CA TRP A 22 -17.56 -6.08 0.96
C TRP A 22 -16.86 -6.42 2.29
N LYS A 23 -17.61 -6.35 3.39
CA LYS A 23 -17.20 -6.69 4.76
C LYS A 23 -15.91 -5.98 5.22
N PRO A 24 -15.79 -4.65 5.13
CA PRO A 24 -14.56 -3.91 5.48
C PRO A 24 -14.03 -4.24 6.89
N GLY A 25 -12.70 -4.27 7.03
CA GLY A 25 -12.01 -4.61 8.27
C GLY A 25 -11.89 -3.43 9.23
N ALA A 26 -12.06 -2.21 8.71
CA ALA A 26 -12.17 -0.99 9.48
C ALA A 26 -13.28 -0.10 8.87
N ILE A 27 -13.99 0.67 9.67
CA ILE A 27 -14.98 1.63 9.20
C ILE A 27 -14.78 2.94 9.94
N THR A 28 -14.49 4.01 9.22
CA THR A 28 -14.61 5.37 9.76
C THR A 28 -16.01 5.89 9.50
N CYS A 29 -16.71 6.33 10.54
CA CYS A 29 -18.04 6.91 10.42
C CYS A 29 -18.25 8.09 11.36
N LEU A 30 -18.88 9.14 10.85
CA LEU A 30 -19.35 10.26 11.66
C LEU A 30 -20.50 9.81 12.58
N TYR A 31 -20.46 10.19 13.85
CA TYR A 31 -21.43 9.78 14.88
C TYR A 31 -22.90 9.87 14.43
N PRO A 32 -23.39 10.99 13.83
CA PRO A 32 -24.79 11.10 13.41
C PRO A 32 -25.24 10.05 12.39
N HIS A 33 -24.28 9.39 11.73
CA HIS A 33 -24.51 8.47 10.63
C HIS A 33 -24.33 7.00 11.02
N LEU A 34 -23.90 6.69 12.25
CA LEU A 34 -23.71 5.31 12.70
C LEU A 34 -24.99 4.48 12.62
N ALA A 35 -26.10 5.01 13.12
CA ALA A 35 -27.39 4.30 13.11
C ALA A 35 -28.01 4.24 11.70
N ALA A 36 -27.98 5.35 10.97
CA ALA A 36 -28.56 5.44 9.63
C ALA A 36 -27.88 4.50 8.62
N ASN A 37 -26.62 4.15 8.86
CA ASN A 37 -25.82 3.27 8.02
C ASN A 37 -25.63 1.86 8.59
N ASP A 38 -26.44 1.49 9.57
CA ASP A 38 -26.48 0.14 10.14
C ASP A 38 -25.14 -0.35 10.75
N ILE A 39 -24.30 0.57 11.20
CA ILE A 39 -22.93 0.26 11.69
C ILE A 39 -22.97 -0.60 12.96
N PHE A 40 -23.99 -0.43 13.81
CA PHE A 40 -24.18 -1.23 15.02
C PHE A 40 -24.43 -2.70 14.70
N ASN A 41 -25.33 -2.99 13.76
CA ASN A 41 -25.61 -4.35 13.36
C ASN A 41 -24.41 -4.95 12.61
N TYR A 42 -23.74 -4.15 11.77
CA TYR A 42 -22.51 -4.58 11.12
C TYR A 42 -21.43 -5.00 12.12
N LYS A 43 -21.14 -4.18 13.15
CA LYS A 43 -20.16 -4.50 14.18
C LYS A 43 -20.58 -5.71 15.03
N ALA A 44 -21.86 -5.85 15.34
CA ALA A 44 -22.38 -7.03 16.03
C ALA A 44 -22.15 -8.32 15.23
N ALA A 45 -22.31 -8.26 13.90
CA ALA A 45 -22.04 -9.38 12.99
C ALA A 45 -20.54 -9.58 12.71
N ASN A 46 -19.72 -8.55 12.86
CA ASN A 46 -18.28 -8.55 12.57
C ASN A 46 -17.49 -7.97 13.75
N PRO A 47 -17.37 -8.70 14.88
CA PRO A 47 -16.77 -8.17 16.12
C PRO A 47 -15.30 -7.73 15.94
N GLU A 48 -14.60 -8.30 14.97
CA GLU A 48 -13.21 -7.97 14.65
C GLU A 48 -13.04 -6.66 13.86
N ALA A 49 -14.12 -6.08 13.32
CA ALA A 49 -14.05 -4.86 12.53
C ALA A 49 -13.76 -3.64 13.43
N VAL A 50 -12.74 -2.85 13.09
CA VAL A 50 -12.41 -1.62 13.82
C VAL A 50 -13.40 -0.52 13.44
N ILE A 51 -14.04 0.15 14.40
CA ILE A 51 -14.98 1.25 14.11
C ILE A 51 -14.36 2.57 14.59
N ASN A 52 -13.91 3.39 13.64
CA ASN A 52 -13.36 4.71 13.91
C ASN A 52 -14.50 5.75 14.01
N ILE A 53 -14.92 6.06 15.25
CA ILE A 53 -16.09 6.90 15.51
C ILE A 53 -15.71 8.39 15.55
N ARG A 54 -16.26 9.19 14.63
CA ARG A 54 -15.90 10.60 14.47
C ARG A 54 -16.96 11.58 14.94
N PHE A 55 -16.51 12.60 15.68
CA PHE A 55 -17.30 13.77 16.04
C PHE A 55 -16.77 15.03 15.37
N ALA A 56 -17.66 15.74 14.66
CA ALA A 56 -17.37 17.06 14.14
C ALA A 56 -17.33 18.10 15.28
N HIS A 57 -16.49 19.12 15.13
CA HIS A 57 -16.50 20.27 16.04
C HIS A 57 -17.56 21.29 15.60
N PRO A 58 -18.05 22.17 16.50
CA PRO A 58 -18.90 23.29 16.13
C PRO A 58 -18.13 24.29 15.24
N ARG A 59 -18.77 24.82 14.18
CA ARG A 59 -18.12 25.76 13.24
C ARG A 59 -17.70 27.08 13.90
N ASP A 60 -18.39 27.50 14.95
CA ASP A 60 -18.23 28.77 15.66
C ASP A 60 -17.54 28.64 17.02
N TRP A 61 -16.84 27.53 17.26
CA TRP A 61 -16.20 27.20 18.54
C TRP A 61 -15.33 28.33 19.11
N GLN A 62 -14.76 29.17 18.25
CA GLN A 62 -13.91 30.31 18.61
C GLN A 62 -14.67 31.44 19.34
N GLN A 63 -15.98 31.57 19.15
CA GLN A 63 -16.79 32.63 19.78
C GLN A 63 -16.98 32.37 21.28
N ASP A 64 -17.04 31.09 21.67
CA ASP A 64 -17.14 30.62 23.05
C ASP A 64 -16.25 29.37 23.19
N LEU A 65 -14.94 29.59 23.31
CA LEU A 65 -13.94 28.52 23.32
C LEU A 65 -14.20 27.51 24.43
N SER A 66 -14.32 27.99 25.67
CA SER A 66 -14.48 27.09 26.83
C SER A 66 -15.86 26.45 26.88
N GLY A 67 -16.92 27.20 26.59
CA GLY A 67 -18.27 26.66 26.62
C GLY A 67 -18.53 25.67 25.49
N SER A 68 -18.04 25.93 24.27
CA SER A 68 -18.18 24.99 23.14
C SER A 68 -17.42 23.69 23.39
N ALA A 69 -16.18 23.75 23.88
CA ALA A 69 -15.39 22.58 24.26
C ALA A 69 -16.10 21.73 25.32
N ARG A 70 -16.60 22.36 26.39
CA ARG A 70 -17.32 21.66 27.47
C ARG A 70 -18.67 21.08 27.01
N ARG A 71 -19.38 21.76 26.12
CA ARG A 71 -20.63 21.25 25.53
C ARG A 71 -20.36 20.01 24.69
N LEU A 72 -19.37 20.06 23.80
CA LEU A 72 -19.01 18.91 22.97
C LEU A 72 -18.48 17.74 23.82
N GLY A 73 -17.58 18.01 24.78
CA GLY A 73 -17.02 16.96 25.62
C GLY A 73 -18.07 16.23 26.44
N ARG A 74 -19.05 16.96 27.01
CA ARG A 74 -20.21 16.33 27.70
C ARG A 74 -21.06 15.53 26.73
N PHE A 75 -21.38 16.10 25.56
CA PHE A 75 -22.14 15.39 24.54
C PHE A 75 -21.49 14.06 24.15
N ILE A 76 -20.17 14.05 23.90
CA ILE A 76 -19.44 12.82 23.58
C ILE A 76 -19.47 11.83 24.76
N ALA A 77 -19.20 12.30 25.98
CA ALA A 77 -19.20 11.46 27.16
C ALA A 77 -20.58 10.82 27.44
N ASP A 78 -21.66 11.58 27.26
CA ASP A 78 -23.04 11.10 27.42
C ASP A 78 -23.39 9.99 26.42
N LYS A 79 -22.66 9.89 25.31
CA LYS A 79 -22.79 8.82 24.31
C LYS A 79 -21.98 7.58 24.62
N TRP A 80 -21.13 7.56 25.64
CA TRP A 80 -20.21 6.45 25.87
C TRP A 80 -20.90 5.08 25.96
N ALA A 81 -22.02 4.98 26.69
CA ALA A 81 -22.75 3.72 26.82
C ALA A 81 -23.29 3.18 25.48
N GLU A 82 -23.58 4.07 24.53
CA GLU A 82 -24.00 3.73 23.17
C GLU A 82 -22.81 3.31 22.30
N LEU A 83 -21.64 3.93 22.49
CA LEU A 83 -20.45 3.74 21.64
C LEU A 83 -19.54 2.60 22.08
N GLN A 84 -19.49 2.29 23.38
CA GLN A 84 -18.60 1.27 23.93
C GLN A 84 -18.72 -0.09 23.23
N PRO A 85 -19.92 -0.57 22.83
CA PRO A 85 -20.04 -1.81 22.06
C PRO A 85 -19.45 -1.75 20.64
N LEU A 86 -19.30 -0.55 20.07
CA LEU A 86 -18.72 -0.36 18.75
C LEU A 86 -17.21 -0.43 18.78
N ASP A 87 -16.59 0.49 19.52
CA ASP A 87 -15.15 0.59 19.67
C ASP A 87 -14.82 1.51 20.86
N PRO A 88 -13.77 1.21 21.64
CA PRO A 88 -13.36 2.10 22.71
C PRO A 88 -12.74 3.42 22.24
N TYR A 89 -12.36 3.54 20.97
CA TYR A 89 -11.67 4.72 20.43
C TYR A 89 -12.62 5.70 19.74
N VAL A 90 -12.58 6.96 20.20
CA VAL A 90 -13.36 8.06 19.65
C VAL A 90 -12.45 9.20 19.19
N PHE A 91 -12.87 9.84 18.11
CA PHE A 91 -12.17 10.92 17.43
C PHE A 91 -13.05 12.15 17.53
N PHE A 92 -12.45 13.31 17.80
CA PHE A 92 -13.14 14.58 17.66
C PHE A 92 -12.19 15.61 17.07
N ALA A 93 -12.74 16.71 16.55
CA ALA A 93 -11.95 17.87 16.13
C ALA A 93 -11.03 17.63 14.92
N CYS A 94 -11.47 16.85 13.94
CA CYS A 94 -10.75 16.70 12.69
C CYS A 94 -10.68 18.07 11.97
N ARG A 95 -9.46 18.56 11.70
CA ARG A 95 -9.19 19.72 10.82
C ARG A 95 -9.67 21.11 11.28
N LEU A 96 -9.63 21.40 12.59
CA LEU A 96 -9.99 22.73 13.14
C LEU A 96 -9.21 23.89 12.55
N ASN A 97 -8.01 23.67 12.02
CA ASN A 97 -7.15 24.71 11.44
C ASN A 97 -7.43 25.00 9.96
N THR A 98 -8.57 24.56 9.42
CA THR A 98 -8.97 24.87 8.02
C THR A 98 -10.08 25.92 7.96
N HIS A 99 -10.05 26.77 6.94
CA HIS A 99 -11.08 27.78 6.75
C HIS A 99 -12.47 27.15 6.58
N TYR A 100 -12.57 26.06 5.81
CA TYR A 100 -13.82 25.37 5.50
C TYR A 100 -14.51 24.80 6.75
N GLU A 101 -13.77 24.14 7.64
CA GLU A 101 -14.34 23.52 8.85
C GLU A 101 -14.79 24.58 9.87
N ASN A 102 -14.24 25.80 9.79
CA ASN A 102 -14.73 26.96 10.56
C ASN A 102 -15.89 27.70 9.86
N GLY A 103 -16.40 27.20 8.73
CA GLY A 103 -17.49 27.83 7.99
C GLY A 103 -17.10 29.12 7.27
N ASP A 104 -15.80 29.35 7.04
CA ASP A 104 -15.30 30.49 6.29
C ASP A 104 -15.29 30.15 4.79
N PRO A 105 -16.14 30.79 3.97
CA PRO A 105 -16.26 30.45 2.56
C PRO A 105 -15.07 30.94 1.73
N ASN A 106 -14.19 31.80 2.28
CA ASN A 106 -13.09 32.39 1.52
C ASN A 106 -11.78 31.61 1.72
N PRO A 107 -11.29 30.86 0.72
CA PRO A 107 -10.04 30.11 0.85
C PRO A 107 -8.82 31.00 1.10
N ALA A 108 -8.85 32.29 0.72
CA ALA A 108 -7.77 33.23 1.03
C ALA A 108 -7.62 33.51 2.54
N ASN A 109 -8.64 33.20 3.34
CA ASN A 109 -8.62 33.33 4.78
C ASN A 109 -7.94 32.15 5.49
N GLN A 110 -7.48 31.12 4.78
CA GLN A 110 -6.77 29.98 5.38
C GLN A 110 -5.62 30.41 6.30
N ARG A 111 -4.93 31.52 5.98
CA ARG A 111 -3.86 32.10 6.79
C ARG A 111 -4.27 32.54 8.21
N LEU A 112 -5.56 32.75 8.45
CA LEU A 112 -6.10 33.13 9.77
C LEU A 112 -6.16 31.94 10.73
N TYR A 113 -6.10 30.72 10.19
CA TYR A 113 -6.22 29.46 10.92
C TYR A 113 -4.85 28.77 11.10
N THR A 114 -3.76 29.47 10.78
CA THR A 114 -2.38 28.97 10.73
C THR A 114 -1.44 29.93 11.49
N THR A 115 -1.90 30.51 12.60
CA THR A 115 -1.09 31.42 13.42
C THR A 115 -0.79 30.81 14.79
N PRO A 116 0.30 31.21 15.47
CA PRO A 116 0.60 30.78 16.84
C PRO A 116 -0.57 31.00 17.80
N GLU A 117 -1.25 32.15 17.71
CA GLU A 117 -2.41 32.47 18.55
C GLU A 117 -3.58 31.53 18.28
N PHE A 118 -3.81 31.20 17.00
CA PHE A 118 -4.82 30.22 16.62
C PHE A 118 -4.48 28.84 17.19
N TYR A 119 -3.23 28.38 17.05
CA TYR A 119 -2.78 27.09 17.56
C TYR A 119 -2.88 26.97 19.06
N GLN A 120 -2.55 28.03 19.80
CA GLN A 120 -2.70 28.06 21.25
C GLN A 120 -4.18 27.91 21.66
N ARG A 121 -5.09 28.64 20.99
CA ARG A 121 -6.53 28.56 21.25
C ARG A 121 -7.10 27.19 20.87
N TYR A 122 -6.67 26.67 19.72
CA TYR A 122 -7.02 25.33 19.25
C TYR A 122 -6.59 24.25 20.25
N ALA A 123 -5.32 24.24 20.67
CA ALA A 123 -4.81 23.29 21.64
C ALA A 123 -5.53 23.39 23.00
N GLN A 124 -5.84 24.62 23.44
CA GLN A 124 -6.64 24.83 24.64
C GLN A 124 -8.04 24.23 24.51
N TRP A 125 -8.70 24.43 23.36
CA TRP A 125 -10.02 23.87 23.08
C TRP A 125 -9.99 22.34 23.08
N VAL A 126 -9.00 21.73 22.41
CA VAL A 126 -8.82 20.27 22.36
C VAL A 126 -8.61 19.70 23.75
N ARG A 127 -7.74 20.34 24.55
CA ARG A 127 -7.47 19.94 25.94
C ARG A 127 -8.72 19.98 26.81
N ILE A 128 -9.48 21.08 26.77
CA ILE A 128 -10.71 21.21 27.59
C ILE A 128 -11.73 20.15 27.19
N THR A 129 -11.90 19.89 25.89
CA THR A 129 -12.82 18.85 25.41
C THR A 129 -12.38 17.47 25.90
N ALA A 130 -11.11 17.12 25.75
CA ALA A 130 -10.55 15.83 26.20
C ALA A 130 -10.66 15.64 27.71
N GLU A 131 -10.34 16.68 28.50
CA GLU A 131 -10.44 16.67 29.96
C GLU A 131 -11.87 16.41 30.43
N VAL A 132 -12.86 17.05 29.80
CA VAL A 132 -14.29 16.82 30.10
C VAL A 132 -14.70 15.38 29.78
N ILE A 133 -14.27 14.86 28.62
CA ILE A 133 -14.57 13.47 28.24
C ILE A 133 -13.96 12.50 29.24
N LYS A 134 -12.65 12.59 29.50
CA LYS A 134 -11.95 11.66 30.39
C LYS A 134 -12.42 11.78 31.85
N SER A 135 -12.90 12.94 32.28
CA SER A 135 -13.50 13.10 33.62
C SER A 135 -14.84 12.38 33.77
N ALA A 136 -15.65 12.34 32.71
CA ALA A 136 -16.99 11.73 32.73
C ALA A 136 -17.00 10.26 32.27
N ALA A 137 -16.12 9.90 31.34
CA ALA A 137 -15.96 8.57 30.75
C ALA A 137 -14.47 8.19 30.69
N PRO A 138 -13.83 7.84 31.83
CA PRO A 138 -12.39 7.59 31.90
C PRO A 138 -11.95 6.39 31.05
N GLU A 139 -12.83 5.41 30.84
CA GLU A 139 -12.59 4.22 30.01
C GLU A 139 -12.60 4.53 28.51
N MET A 140 -13.18 5.66 28.09
CA MET A 140 -13.21 6.05 26.68
C MET A 140 -11.80 6.42 26.23
N LYS A 141 -11.33 5.80 25.14
CA LYS A 141 -10.02 6.09 24.57
C LYS A 141 -10.16 7.13 23.46
N LEU A 142 -9.17 8.02 23.36
CA LEU A 142 -9.23 9.14 22.43
C LEU A 142 -8.14 9.01 21.38
N VAL A 143 -8.45 9.41 20.15
CA VAL A 143 -7.48 9.50 19.06
C VAL A 143 -7.27 10.97 18.72
N ALA A 144 -6.01 11.41 18.72
CA ALA A 144 -5.68 12.80 18.43
C ALA A 144 -5.95 13.08 16.94
N PRO A 145 -6.66 14.17 16.61
CA PRO A 145 -6.94 14.51 15.22
C PRO A 145 -5.65 14.88 14.46
N PRO A 146 -5.61 14.67 13.13
CA PRO A 146 -4.52 15.20 12.32
C PRO A 146 -4.61 16.74 12.34
N LEU A 147 -3.45 17.40 12.38
CA LEU A 147 -3.37 18.80 11.95
C LEU A 147 -3.54 18.84 10.44
N ALA A 148 -4.51 19.64 9.96
CA ALA A 148 -4.80 19.73 8.53
C ALA A 148 -3.81 20.62 7.80
N PHE A 149 -3.81 20.46 6.47
CA PHE A 149 -3.02 21.20 5.50
C PHE A 149 -3.53 22.65 5.36
N GLY A 150 -2.93 23.59 6.08
CA GLY A 150 -3.12 25.02 5.89
C GLY A 150 -2.21 25.61 4.81
N LEU A 151 -2.40 26.89 4.48
CA LEU A 151 -1.59 27.61 3.49
C LEU A 151 -0.13 27.64 3.96
N ASN A 152 0.75 26.88 3.30
CA ASN A 152 2.16 26.66 3.68
C ASN A 152 2.39 25.91 5.00
N GLU A 153 1.33 25.34 5.57
CA GLU A 153 1.40 24.48 6.75
C GLU A 153 0.83 23.13 6.37
N ASP A 154 1.64 22.33 5.68
CA ASP A 154 1.24 20.97 5.35
C ASP A 154 1.25 20.05 6.57
N GLY A 155 1.68 20.55 7.74
CA GLY A 155 1.72 19.79 8.97
C GLY A 155 2.72 18.65 8.93
N ASN A 156 3.78 18.72 8.11
CA ASN A 156 4.70 17.60 7.86
C ASN A 156 6.16 17.86 8.25
N PRO A 157 6.91 16.82 8.68
CA PRO A 157 8.35 16.90 8.81
C PRO A 157 9.03 16.90 7.43
N ASP A 158 10.29 17.33 7.36
CA ASP A 158 11.11 17.21 6.15
C ASP A 158 11.46 15.75 5.83
N SER A 159 12.23 15.53 4.75
CA SER A 159 12.60 14.18 4.29
C SER A 159 13.43 13.37 5.31
N GLN A 160 13.98 14.02 6.33
CA GLN A 160 14.79 13.42 7.39
C GLN A 160 14.01 13.32 8.72
N GLY A 161 12.71 13.62 8.73
CA GLY A 161 11.91 13.60 9.95
C GLY A 161 12.08 14.85 10.83
N ASN A 162 12.71 15.92 10.33
CA ASN A 162 12.89 17.15 11.10
C ASN A 162 11.66 18.08 11.00
N PRO A 163 11.39 18.91 12.02
CA PRO A 163 10.28 19.86 12.01
C PRO A 163 10.41 20.92 10.91
N THR A 164 9.32 21.18 10.18
CA THR A 164 9.20 22.30 9.24
C THR A 164 8.39 23.45 9.86
N LYS A 165 8.29 24.60 9.17
CA LYS A 165 7.42 25.71 9.58
C LYS A 165 5.95 25.29 9.72
N GLY A 166 5.50 24.29 8.96
CA GLY A 166 4.14 23.75 9.02
C GLY A 166 3.84 22.88 10.24
N TRP A 167 4.86 22.48 11.00
CA TRP A 167 4.73 21.57 12.15
C TRP A 167 4.33 22.28 13.46
N ALA A 168 4.14 23.60 13.42
CA ALA A 168 3.96 24.44 14.61
C ALA A 168 2.78 24.00 15.50
N GLY A 169 1.69 23.48 14.95
CA GLY A 169 0.54 23.07 15.75
C GLY A 169 0.80 21.89 16.70
N TYR A 170 1.68 20.95 16.34
CA TYR A 170 1.96 19.78 17.20
C TYR A 170 2.78 20.18 18.43
N ASP A 171 3.57 21.25 18.34
CA ASP A 171 4.25 21.82 19.50
C ASP A 171 3.27 22.30 20.58
N TYR A 172 2.06 22.73 20.20
CA TYR A 172 1.01 23.09 21.16
C TYR A 172 0.19 21.90 21.65
N LEU A 173 0.11 20.81 20.88
CA LEU A 173 -0.72 19.66 21.19
C LEU A 173 -0.01 18.49 21.87
N HIS A 174 1.31 18.32 21.71
CA HIS A 174 2.02 17.09 22.10
C HIS A 174 1.79 16.69 23.57
N GLU A 175 1.77 17.62 24.52
CA GLU A 175 1.46 17.34 25.93
C GLU A 175 0.01 16.86 26.12
N THR A 176 -0.92 17.46 25.38
CA THR A 176 -2.34 17.05 25.39
C THR A 176 -2.48 15.64 24.81
N ILE A 177 -1.77 15.35 23.71
CA ILE A 177 -1.72 14.03 23.06
C ILE A 177 -1.22 12.98 24.05
N ARG A 178 -0.06 13.25 24.69
CA ARG A 178 0.52 12.37 25.71
C ARG A 178 -0.44 12.10 26.87
N THR A 179 -1.13 13.14 27.34
CA THR A 179 -1.97 13.06 28.54
C THR A 179 -3.31 12.37 28.29
N TYR A 180 -3.95 12.64 27.14
CA TYR A 180 -5.36 12.31 26.96
C TYR A 180 -5.67 11.37 25.79
N PHE A 181 -4.75 11.22 24.83
CA PHE A 181 -5.02 10.54 23.56
C PHE A 181 -4.32 9.19 23.42
N ASP A 182 -3.90 8.59 24.53
CA ASP A 182 -3.45 7.19 24.56
C ASP A 182 -2.33 6.87 23.55
N GLY A 183 -1.50 7.86 23.20
CA GLY A 183 -0.45 7.73 22.17
C GLY A 183 -0.98 7.50 20.75
N ARG A 184 -2.25 7.77 20.45
CA ARG A 184 -2.85 7.54 19.14
C ARG A 184 -3.05 8.82 18.35
N LEU A 185 -2.62 8.76 17.10
CA LEU A 185 -2.73 9.84 16.12
C LEU A 185 -3.59 9.38 14.96
N ALA A 186 -4.45 10.25 14.46
CA ALA A 186 -5.05 10.09 13.15
C ALA A 186 -4.17 10.81 12.10
N PHE A 187 -4.04 10.20 10.92
CA PHE A 187 -3.27 10.72 9.79
C PHE A 187 -4.11 10.69 8.53
N GLN A 188 -3.97 11.73 7.71
CA GLN A 188 -4.60 11.83 6.40
C GLN A 188 -3.48 11.75 5.36
N GLY A 189 -3.50 10.68 4.56
CA GLY A 189 -2.52 10.45 3.51
C GLY A 189 -3.13 10.78 2.16
N TYR A 190 -2.78 11.93 1.59
CA TYR A 190 -3.16 12.31 0.22
C TYR A 190 -2.08 11.88 -0.79
N TRP A 191 -2.49 11.49 -1.99
CA TRP A 191 -1.67 10.76 -2.97
C TRP A 191 -1.46 11.51 -4.28
N GLY A 192 -1.79 12.80 -4.28
CA GLY A 192 -1.91 13.59 -5.49
C GLY A 192 -2.13 15.07 -5.18
N THR A 193 -2.26 15.86 -6.23
CA THR A 193 -2.59 17.29 -6.14
C THR A 193 -3.99 17.53 -6.69
N PRO A 194 -4.68 18.64 -6.31
CA PRO A 194 -6.07 18.90 -6.72
C PRO A 194 -6.22 18.99 -8.23
N ALA A 195 -5.11 19.29 -8.90
CA ALA A 195 -5.05 19.62 -10.30
C ALA A 195 -4.51 18.48 -11.17
N LEU A 196 -3.87 17.46 -10.59
CA LEU A 196 -3.13 16.43 -11.34
C LEU A 196 -3.56 14.99 -11.02
N GLY A 197 -4.46 14.78 -10.05
CA GLY A 197 -4.78 13.42 -9.58
C GLY A 197 -3.58 12.75 -8.91
N ALA A 198 -3.62 11.43 -8.78
CA ALA A 198 -2.47 10.64 -8.32
C ALA A 198 -1.28 10.83 -9.27
N VAL A 199 -0.08 11.03 -8.73
CA VAL A 199 1.16 11.05 -9.52
C VAL A 199 1.77 9.65 -9.45
N PRO A 200 1.71 8.83 -10.52
CA PRO A 200 2.06 7.41 -10.45
C PRO A 200 3.49 7.14 -9.96
N ASP A 201 4.44 8.03 -10.30
CA ASP A 201 5.85 7.89 -9.89
C ASP A 201 6.07 8.14 -8.38
N TRP A 202 5.14 8.83 -7.70
CA TRP A 202 5.19 9.07 -6.26
C TRP A 202 4.81 7.87 -5.41
N LEU A 203 4.59 6.70 -5.99
CA LEU A 203 4.40 5.50 -5.20
C LEU A 203 5.54 4.50 -5.36
N TYR A 204 6.02 4.38 -6.60
CA TYR A 204 7.01 3.38 -6.99
C TYR A 204 8.47 3.86 -6.90
N GLU A 205 8.70 5.14 -6.65
CA GLU A 205 10.04 5.69 -6.46
C GLU A 205 10.22 6.15 -5.01
N PRO A 206 10.96 5.42 -4.16
CA PRO A 206 11.16 5.77 -2.75
C PRO A 206 11.64 7.20 -2.50
N GLY A 207 12.42 7.77 -3.43
CA GLY A 207 12.91 9.15 -3.37
C GLY A 207 11.83 10.22 -3.64
N LEU A 208 10.85 9.93 -4.51
CA LEU A 208 9.73 10.84 -4.85
C LEU A 208 8.49 10.56 -3.98
N SER A 209 8.23 9.30 -3.62
CA SER A 209 7.07 8.85 -2.82
C SER A 209 7.07 9.28 -1.37
N SER A 210 8.29 9.50 -0.89
CA SER A 210 8.62 10.19 0.33
C SER A 210 7.83 11.51 0.49
N TRP A 211 7.40 12.16 -0.59
CA TRP A 211 6.68 13.42 -0.49
C TRP A 211 5.20 13.28 -0.12
N TYR A 212 4.54 12.12 -0.06
CA TYR A 212 3.11 12.10 0.33
C TYR A 212 2.62 10.73 0.86
N ALA A 213 3.04 9.63 0.23
CA ALA A 213 2.52 8.28 0.49
C ALA A 213 2.90 7.72 1.87
N PHE A 214 4.19 7.71 2.19
CA PHE A 214 4.73 7.06 3.41
C PHE A 214 5.06 8.05 4.54
N ARG A 215 4.49 9.26 4.48
CA ARG A 215 4.78 10.32 5.44
C ARG A 215 4.45 9.98 6.88
N TRP A 216 3.51 9.06 7.11
CA TRP A 216 3.18 8.57 8.44
C TRP A 216 4.40 8.00 9.17
N GLN A 217 5.35 7.37 8.48
CA GLN A 217 6.60 6.84 9.09
C GLN A 217 7.40 7.96 9.75
N ARG A 218 7.55 9.09 9.06
CA ARG A 218 8.30 10.25 9.58
C ARG A 218 7.56 10.99 10.68
N VAL A 219 6.23 10.96 10.65
CA VAL A 219 5.42 11.47 11.77
C VAL A 219 5.74 10.67 13.02
N LEU A 220 5.75 9.34 12.93
CA LEU A 220 6.11 8.47 14.05
C LEU A 220 7.55 8.74 14.54
N GLU A 221 8.52 8.80 13.61
CA GLU A 221 9.92 9.12 13.94
C GLU A 221 10.06 10.48 14.62
N LEU A 222 9.36 11.52 14.15
CA LEU A 222 9.42 12.84 14.78
C LEU A 222 8.84 12.78 16.20
N PHE A 223 7.71 12.10 16.41
CA PHE A 223 7.10 11.98 17.74
C PHE A 223 8.02 11.26 18.73
N GLU A 224 8.64 10.16 18.29
CA GLU A 224 9.63 9.42 19.07
C GLU A 224 10.87 10.27 19.36
N ASN A 225 11.38 11.00 18.37
CA ASN A 225 12.64 11.74 18.50
C ASN A 225 12.50 13.06 19.25
N ARG A 226 11.49 13.87 18.92
CA ARG A 226 11.28 15.23 19.45
C ARG A 226 10.49 15.22 20.75
N TYR A 227 9.38 14.49 20.79
CA TYR A 227 8.46 14.50 21.94
C TYR A 227 8.68 13.32 22.89
N LYS A 228 9.57 12.37 22.56
CA LYS A 228 9.81 11.16 23.33
C LYS A 228 8.50 10.41 23.63
N LEU A 229 7.63 10.35 22.62
CA LEU A 229 6.31 9.71 22.70
C LEU A 229 6.24 8.60 21.67
N GLU A 230 6.01 7.37 22.12
CA GLU A 230 5.65 6.26 21.24
C GLU A 230 4.21 6.48 20.75
N ALA A 231 4.04 6.53 19.43
CA ALA A 231 2.74 6.80 18.83
C ALA A 231 2.29 5.62 17.95
N GLN A 232 0.98 5.38 17.93
CA GLN A 232 0.32 4.54 16.95
C GLN A 232 -0.53 5.41 16.03
N ILE A 233 -0.72 4.99 14.78
CA ILE A 233 -1.37 5.80 13.77
C ILE A 233 -2.60 5.12 13.16
N ILE A 234 -3.64 5.92 12.92
CA ILE A 234 -4.84 5.57 12.19
C ILE A 234 -4.84 6.38 10.90
N ILE A 235 -4.65 5.71 9.77
CA ILE A 235 -4.68 6.36 8.45
C ILE A 235 -6.13 6.40 8.00
N ASP A 236 -6.74 7.56 8.14
CA ASP A 236 -8.18 7.70 8.05
C ASP A 236 -8.69 8.12 6.67
N GLU A 237 -7.88 8.86 5.92
CA GLU A 237 -8.18 9.25 4.54
C GLU A 237 -6.96 8.88 3.69
N ALA A 238 -6.92 7.63 3.20
CA ALA A 238 -5.94 7.21 2.21
C ALA A 238 -6.50 7.37 0.80
N GLY A 239 -5.85 8.20 -0.01
CA GLY A 239 -6.02 8.19 -1.47
C GLY A 239 -6.69 9.42 -2.09
N SER A 240 -6.22 9.74 -3.30
CA SER A 240 -6.89 10.53 -4.35
C SER A 240 -6.41 9.91 -5.67
N PHE A 241 -6.96 8.75 -6.02
CA PHE A 241 -6.54 8.04 -7.23
C PHE A 241 -7.34 8.54 -8.44
N GLY A 242 -6.60 8.79 -9.52
CA GLY A 242 -7.22 9.06 -10.81
C GLY A 242 -7.90 7.77 -11.31
N PRO A 243 -9.15 7.83 -11.77
CA PRO A 243 -9.95 6.70 -12.21
C PRO A 243 -9.45 6.11 -13.53
N ALA A 244 -8.66 6.87 -14.27
CA ALA A 244 -8.06 6.46 -15.54
C ALA A 244 -6.70 5.77 -15.36
N ASP A 245 -6.24 5.53 -14.12
CA ASP A 245 -4.97 4.86 -13.86
C ASP A 245 -5.13 3.33 -13.93
N PRO A 246 -4.52 2.65 -14.93
CA PRO A 246 -4.62 1.19 -15.05
C PRO A 246 -3.98 0.45 -13.86
N ASP A 247 -3.09 1.09 -13.10
CA ASP A 247 -2.43 0.52 -11.93
C ASP A 247 -3.16 0.85 -10.61
N PHE A 248 -4.35 1.48 -10.65
CA PHE A 248 -5.08 1.96 -9.46
C PHE A 248 -5.16 0.93 -8.32
N THR A 249 -5.57 -0.30 -8.63
CA THR A 249 -5.70 -1.36 -7.62
C THR A 249 -4.37 -1.86 -7.12
N ASP A 250 -3.36 -1.96 -7.99
CA ASP A 250 -2.00 -2.32 -7.58
C ASP A 250 -1.39 -1.28 -6.64
N GLN A 251 -1.64 0.00 -6.92
CA GLN A 251 -1.17 1.11 -6.09
C GLN A 251 -1.85 1.12 -4.72
N LEU A 252 -3.18 0.95 -4.69
CA LEU A 252 -3.94 0.86 -3.45
C LEU A 252 -3.45 -0.31 -2.59
N LEU A 253 -3.28 -1.48 -3.21
CA LEU A 253 -2.78 -2.68 -2.55
C LEU A 253 -1.36 -2.51 -2.01
N TYR A 254 -0.47 -1.95 -2.82
CA TYR A 254 0.89 -1.70 -2.40
C TYR A 254 0.94 -0.73 -1.21
N TYR A 255 0.16 0.37 -1.24
CA TYR A 255 0.11 1.26 -0.09
C TYR A 255 -0.41 0.57 1.17
N ALA A 256 -1.49 -0.22 1.02
CA ALA A 256 -2.07 -0.95 2.12
C ALA A 256 -1.07 -1.92 2.74
N GLN A 257 -0.32 -2.66 1.92
CA GLN A 257 0.73 -3.57 2.37
C GLN A 257 1.82 -2.83 3.16
N GLN A 258 2.29 -1.69 2.65
CA GLN A 258 3.36 -0.93 3.30
C GLN A 258 2.90 -0.26 4.61
N CYS A 259 1.64 0.16 4.70
CA CYS A 259 1.08 0.67 5.94
C CYS A 259 0.93 -0.46 6.97
N LEU A 260 0.30 -1.55 6.56
CA LEU A 260 -0.06 -2.64 7.46
C LEU A 260 1.11 -3.55 7.82
N SER A 261 2.28 -3.40 7.18
CA SER A 261 3.52 -4.06 7.59
C SER A 261 4.16 -3.45 8.84
N ASP A 262 3.77 -2.23 9.22
CA ASP A 262 4.18 -1.59 10.47
C ASP A 262 3.09 -1.75 11.52
N GLU A 263 3.41 -2.46 12.61
CA GLU A 263 2.48 -2.77 13.69
C GLU A 263 1.95 -1.52 14.43
N ARG A 264 2.60 -0.36 14.25
CA ARG A 264 2.13 0.93 14.79
C ARG A 264 0.96 1.48 13.97
N VAL A 265 0.69 0.99 12.76
CA VAL A 265 -0.49 1.33 11.96
C VAL A 265 -1.67 0.46 12.37
N ILE A 266 -2.64 1.05 13.06
CA ILE A 266 -3.78 0.32 13.65
C ILE A 266 -4.88 0.05 12.62
N SER A 267 -5.12 1.01 11.72
CA SER A 267 -6.13 0.91 10.68
C SER A 267 -5.81 1.83 9.51
N LEU A 268 -6.29 1.44 8.33
CA LEU A 268 -6.17 2.16 7.08
C LEU A 268 -7.53 2.18 6.38
N SER A 269 -8.06 3.37 6.10
CA SER A 269 -9.35 3.57 5.43
C SER A 269 -9.18 4.33 4.11
N TYR A 270 -9.86 3.88 3.07
CA TYR A 270 -9.86 4.48 1.74
C TYR A 270 -11.20 5.15 1.43
N ALA A 271 -11.14 6.23 0.65
CA ALA A 271 -12.34 6.83 0.05
C ALA A 271 -12.54 6.26 -1.36
N LEU A 272 -13.54 5.41 -1.55
CA LEU A 272 -13.90 4.84 -2.85
C LEU A 272 -15.30 5.32 -3.24
N TRP A 273 -15.44 6.00 -4.38
CA TRP A 273 -16.71 6.62 -4.80
C TRP A 273 -17.09 6.22 -6.23
N ALA A 274 -18.34 5.79 -6.41
CA ALA A 274 -18.84 5.35 -7.71
C ALA A 274 -19.29 6.52 -8.61
N ASN A 275 -19.69 7.68 -8.09
CA ASN A 275 -19.99 8.87 -8.91
C ASN A 275 -20.00 10.18 -8.08
N PRO A 276 -18.98 11.05 -8.18
CA PRO A 276 -18.84 12.26 -7.36
C PRO A 276 -19.82 13.40 -7.71
N THR A 277 -20.48 13.34 -8.88
CA THR A 277 -21.32 14.45 -9.37
C THR A 277 -22.69 14.59 -8.68
N LYS A 278 -23.06 13.65 -7.79
CA LYS A 278 -24.36 13.62 -7.10
C LYS A 278 -24.34 14.14 -5.65
N ASP A 279 -23.18 14.57 -5.11
CA ASP A 279 -23.13 15.14 -3.76
C ASP A 279 -23.62 16.61 -3.73
N PRO A 280 -24.71 16.94 -2.98
CA PRO A 280 -25.22 18.30 -2.90
C PRO A 280 -24.43 19.26 -1.98
N LEU A 281 -23.57 18.75 -1.09
CA LEU A 281 -22.79 19.52 -0.10
C LEU A 281 -21.28 19.60 -0.42
N TYR A 282 -20.78 18.75 -1.32
CA TYR A 282 -19.35 18.64 -1.68
C TYR A 282 -19.02 19.02 -3.13
N ARG A 283 -19.79 19.90 -3.77
CA ARG A 283 -19.54 20.43 -5.13
C ARG A 283 -18.18 21.14 -5.34
N HIS A 284 -17.33 21.24 -4.32
CA HIS A 284 -16.02 21.90 -4.37
C HIS A 284 -14.83 21.00 -4.06
N ASN A 285 -15.03 19.71 -3.76
CA ASN A 285 -13.91 18.78 -3.66
C ASN A 285 -13.60 18.18 -5.04
N ALA A 286 -12.68 18.80 -5.77
CA ALA A 286 -12.13 18.34 -7.05
C ALA A 286 -11.28 17.05 -6.94
N TRP A 287 -11.45 16.26 -5.88
CA TRP A 287 -10.48 15.27 -5.39
C TRP A 287 -11.04 13.85 -5.31
N VAL A 288 -12.29 13.66 -5.70
CA VAL A 288 -13.01 12.39 -5.62
C VAL A 288 -13.46 12.05 -7.02
N GLU A 289 -13.00 10.91 -7.55
CA GLU A 289 -13.19 10.54 -8.95
C GLU A 289 -13.90 9.17 -9.10
N HIS A 290 -14.58 8.97 -10.23
CA HIS A 290 -15.41 7.79 -10.54
C HIS A 290 -14.56 6.55 -10.86
N ILE A 291 -14.55 5.49 -10.04
CA ILE A 291 -13.78 4.26 -10.34
C ILE A 291 -14.42 3.46 -11.49
N PRO A 292 -13.79 3.36 -12.68
CA PRO A 292 -14.24 2.50 -13.76
C PRO A 292 -13.88 1.03 -13.42
N ASP A 293 -14.66 0.08 -13.92
CA ASP A 293 -14.36 -1.37 -13.78
C ASP A 293 -14.11 -1.86 -12.34
N LEU A 294 -14.87 -1.32 -11.39
CA LEU A 294 -14.81 -1.70 -9.98
C LEU A 294 -14.90 -3.21 -9.73
N GLU A 295 -15.69 -3.94 -10.52
CA GLU A 295 -15.79 -5.41 -10.42
C GLU A 295 -14.46 -6.10 -10.73
N HIS A 296 -13.75 -5.68 -11.79
CA HIS A 296 -12.43 -6.21 -12.11
C HIS A 296 -11.42 -5.96 -10.98
N HIS A 297 -11.49 -4.79 -10.34
CA HIS A 297 -10.65 -4.48 -9.20
C HIS A 297 -10.97 -5.34 -7.97
N LEU A 298 -12.25 -5.63 -7.71
CA LEU A 298 -12.68 -6.54 -6.63
C LEU A 298 -12.25 -8.00 -6.90
N GLU A 299 -12.35 -8.48 -8.14
CA GLU A 299 -11.85 -9.81 -8.54
C GLU A 299 -10.35 -9.96 -8.27
N ARG A 300 -9.56 -8.92 -8.60
CA ARG A 300 -8.12 -8.91 -8.34
C ARG A 300 -7.79 -8.89 -6.84
N LEU A 301 -8.59 -8.21 -6.02
CA LEU A 301 -8.47 -8.22 -4.56
C LEU A 301 -8.82 -9.59 -3.98
N ALA A 302 -9.85 -10.27 -4.50
CA ALA A 302 -10.28 -11.60 -4.08
C ALA A 302 -9.25 -12.71 -4.37
N ALA A 303 -8.41 -12.53 -5.40
CA ALA A 303 -7.39 -13.50 -5.78
C ALA A 303 -6.14 -13.49 -4.88
N MET A 304 -6.06 -12.59 -3.90
CA MET A 304 -4.88 -12.45 -3.04
C MET A 304 -4.93 -13.38 -1.81
N PRO A 305 -3.82 -14.04 -1.46
CA PRO A 305 -3.73 -14.83 -0.23
C PRO A 305 -4.09 -14.00 1.02
N GLY A 306 -5.01 -14.51 1.83
CA GLY A 306 -5.50 -13.86 3.05
C GLY A 306 -6.42 -12.66 2.82
N VAL A 307 -7.07 -12.57 1.65
CA VAL A 307 -8.16 -11.63 1.34
C VAL A 307 -9.39 -12.44 0.92
N PHE A 308 -10.47 -12.38 1.73
CA PHE A 308 -11.71 -13.10 1.45
C PHE A 308 -12.84 -12.14 1.08
N ILE A 309 -13.37 -12.31 -0.15
CA ILE A 309 -14.61 -11.70 -0.63
C ILE A 309 -15.69 -12.79 -0.64
N ILE A 310 -16.86 -12.52 -0.08
CA ILE A 310 -17.96 -13.50 0.03
C ILE A 310 -19.17 -12.93 -0.71
N GLU A 311 -19.57 -13.62 -1.78
CA GLU A 311 -20.64 -13.19 -2.68
C GLU A 311 -21.80 -14.18 -2.61
N SER A 312 -22.86 -13.84 -1.86
CA SER A 312 -24.28 -14.16 -2.11
C SER A 312 -25.11 -14.22 -0.82
N LEU A 313 -26.40 -13.95 -0.99
CA LEU A 313 -27.46 -14.16 -0.01
C LEU A 313 -28.34 -15.32 -0.48
N ASP A 314 -28.84 -16.13 0.45
CA ASP A 314 -29.84 -17.15 0.18
C ASP A 314 -31.22 -16.52 -0.13
N GLU A 315 -32.22 -17.36 -0.46
CA GLU A 315 -33.58 -16.92 -0.78
C GLU A 315 -34.29 -16.16 0.38
N ALA A 316 -33.71 -16.19 1.60
CA ALA A 316 -34.19 -15.46 2.77
C ALA A 316 -33.41 -14.15 3.05
N GLY A 317 -32.42 -13.80 2.21
CA GLY A 317 -31.60 -12.60 2.40
C GLY A 317 -30.53 -12.76 3.48
N MET A 318 -30.17 -13.99 3.85
CA MET A 318 -29.10 -14.30 4.80
C MET A 318 -27.87 -14.88 4.08
N ILE A 319 -26.68 -14.70 4.65
CA ILE A 319 -25.43 -15.18 4.04
C ILE A 319 -25.41 -16.71 4.02
N ASP A 320 -25.22 -17.32 2.84
CA ASP A 320 -24.90 -18.75 2.72
C ASP A 320 -23.44 -18.98 3.17
N LEU A 321 -23.28 -19.65 4.31
CA LEU A 321 -22.00 -19.91 4.97
C LEU A 321 -21.45 -21.31 4.70
N SER A 322 -22.13 -22.12 3.87
CA SER A 322 -21.76 -23.51 3.61
C SER A 322 -20.36 -23.66 2.98
N GLY A 323 -19.90 -22.65 2.22
CA GLY A 323 -18.57 -22.62 1.60
C GLY A 323 -17.43 -22.07 2.47
N LEU A 324 -17.71 -21.50 3.64
CA LEU A 324 -16.69 -20.84 4.46
C LEU A 324 -15.75 -21.85 5.14
N ALA A 325 -16.28 -23.00 5.55
CA ALA A 325 -15.49 -24.08 6.14
C ALA A 325 -14.55 -24.73 5.10
N GLU A 326 -14.99 -24.86 3.85
CA GLU A 326 -14.16 -25.39 2.75
C GLU A 326 -13.10 -24.38 2.29
N ALA A 327 -13.40 -23.08 2.24
CA ALA A 327 -12.43 -22.04 1.86
C ALA A 327 -11.32 -21.85 2.90
N VAL A 328 -11.67 -21.85 4.20
CA VAL A 328 -10.69 -21.79 5.30
C VAL A 328 -9.86 -23.08 5.37
N ALA A 329 -10.46 -24.23 5.06
CA ALA A 329 -9.72 -25.49 4.92
C ALA A 329 -8.79 -25.49 3.70
N ARG A 330 -9.17 -24.87 2.58
CA ARG A 330 -8.32 -24.74 1.37
C ARG A 330 -7.15 -23.78 1.54
N GLU A 331 -7.24 -22.75 2.39
CA GLU A 331 -6.10 -21.85 2.67
C GLU A 331 -5.14 -22.43 3.72
N ALA A 332 -5.66 -23.20 4.69
CA ALA A 332 -4.83 -23.99 5.61
C ALA A 332 -4.22 -25.25 4.96
N VAL A 333 -4.73 -25.64 3.79
CA VAL A 333 -4.27 -26.75 2.96
C VAL A 333 -4.03 -26.23 1.53
N ALA A 334 -3.46 -25.04 1.39
CA ALA A 334 -2.70 -24.74 0.18
C ALA A 334 -1.46 -25.63 0.27
N GLU A 335 -1.66 -26.90 -0.08
CA GLU A 335 -0.61 -27.86 -0.31
C GLU A 335 0.39 -27.18 -1.24
N VAL A 336 1.64 -27.10 -0.75
CA VAL A 336 2.81 -27.13 -1.62
C VAL A 336 2.46 -28.13 -2.72
N PRO A 337 2.49 -27.73 -4.01
CA PRO A 337 2.16 -28.64 -5.11
C PRO A 337 2.85 -29.98 -4.86
N PRO A 338 2.15 -31.11 -5.00
CA PRO A 338 2.67 -32.41 -4.61
C PRO A 338 4.01 -32.61 -5.31
N GLU A 339 5.06 -32.91 -4.53
CA GLU A 339 6.47 -33.10 -4.93
C GLU A 339 6.66 -33.30 -6.45
N THR A 340 6.60 -32.20 -7.21
CA THR A 340 7.29 -32.15 -8.50
C THR A 340 8.74 -32.02 -8.11
N LEU A 341 9.51 -33.10 -8.28
CA LEU A 341 10.98 -33.17 -8.10
C LEU A 341 11.58 -31.76 -8.06
N GLU A 342 11.76 -31.21 -6.85
CA GLU A 342 12.15 -29.81 -6.70
C GLU A 342 13.51 -29.67 -7.36
N ARG A 343 13.60 -28.84 -8.40
CA ARG A 343 14.87 -28.66 -9.12
C ARG A 343 15.86 -28.06 -8.13
N LEU A 344 16.88 -28.84 -7.77
CA LEU A 344 17.90 -28.39 -6.84
C LEU A 344 18.98 -27.57 -7.55
N ILE A 345 19.53 -26.60 -6.83
CA ILE A 345 20.64 -25.77 -7.28
C ILE A 345 21.74 -25.73 -6.22
N ARG A 346 23.00 -25.86 -6.64
CA ARG A 346 24.20 -25.75 -5.81
C ARG A 346 24.75 -24.32 -5.90
N VAL A 347 24.68 -23.59 -4.81
CA VAL A 347 24.99 -22.15 -4.74
C VAL A 347 26.31 -21.94 -3.99
N LEU A 348 27.28 -21.28 -4.63
CA LEU A 348 28.56 -20.88 -4.05
C LEU A 348 28.46 -19.50 -3.37
N PHE A 349 28.66 -19.46 -2.06
CA PHE A 349 28.62 -18.23 -1.26
C PHE A 349 29.97 -17.51 -1.21
N LYS A 350 29.95 -16.23 -0.80
CA LYS A 350 31.13 -15.34 -0.77
C LYS A 350 32.27 -15.84 0.12
N ASP A 351 31.96 -16.58 1.18
CA ASP A 351 32.92 -17.19 2.11
C ASP A 351 33.45 -18.55 1.62
N GLY A 352 33.01 -19.01 0.44
CA GLY A 352 33.50 -20.20 -0.24
C GLY A 352 32.74 -21.49 0.05
N HIS A 353 31.70 -21.46 0.91
CA HIS A 353 30.86 -22.65 1.12
C HIS A 353 29.85 -22.83 -0.03
N VAL A 354 29.41 -24.08 -0.22
CA VAL A 354 28.37 -24.43 -1.19
C VAL A 354 27.16 -24.98 -0.46
N GLU A 355 25.99 -24.43 -0.76
CA GLU A 355 24.71 -24.90 -0.24
C GLU A 355 23.87 -25.47 -1.38
N THR A 356 23.13 -26.55 -1.13
CA THR A 356 22.14 -27.09 -2.07
C THR A 356 20.76 -26.74 -1.58
N MET A 357 19.96 -26.10 -2.42
CA MET A 357 18.60 -25.66 -2.10
C MET A 357 17.67 -25.81 -3.30
N GLY A 358 16.37 -25.69 -3.07
CA GLY A 358 15.39 -25.64 -4.14
C GLY A 358 15.54 -24.40 -5.00
N LEU A 359 15.35 -24.53 -6.32
CA LEU A 359 15.46 -23.43 -7.27
C LEU A 359 14.46 -22.30 -6.95
N GLU A 360 13.22 -22.64 -6.62
CA GLU A 360 12.21 -21.64 -6.23
C GLU A 360 12.59 -20.95 -4.91
N THR A 361 13.15 -21.70 -3.95
CA THR A 361 13.68 -21.15 -2.70
C THR A 361 14.82 -20.16 -2.94
N TYR A 362 15.74 -20.49 -3.85
CA TYR A 362 16.83 -19.61 -4.27
C TYR A 362 16.30 -18.30 -4.88
N LEU A 363 15.27 -18.37 -5.73
CA LEU A 363 14.70 -17.20 -6.40
C LEU A 363 14.12 -16.16 -5.44
N ARG A 364 13.63 -16.57 -4.26
CA ARG A 364 13.08 -15.67 -3.24
C ARG A 364 14.10 -14.61 -2.78
N ALA A 365 15.38 -14.95 -2.80
CA ALA A 365 16.48 -14.05 -2.46
C ALA A 365 17.16 -13.42 -3.69
N VAL A 366 16.82 -13.82 -4.92
CA VAL A 366 17.36 -13.26 -6.16
C VAL A 366 16.44 -12.22 -6.77
N VAL A 367 15.17 -12.58 -7.00
CA VAL A 367 14.21 -11.72 -7.71
C VAL A 367 14.10 -10.33 -7.08
N PRO A 368 13.83 -10.19 -5.76
CA PRO A 368 13.73 -8.86 -5.14
C PRO A 368 15.08 -8.15 -4.97
N ALA A 369 16.17 -8.91 -5.13
CA ALA A 369 17.53 -8.40 -5.02
C ALA A 369 18.01 -7.80 -6.35
N GLU A 370 17.55 -8.37 -7.47
CA GLU A 370 17.83 -7.92 -8.84
C GLU A 370 16.85 -6.85 -9.35
N MET A 371 15.56 -7.02 -9.08
CA MET A 371 14.52 -6.07 -9.45
C MET A 371 13.73 -5.70 -8.20
N PRO A 372 13.48 -4.40 -7.94
CA PRO A 372 12.64 -4.02 -6.81
C PRO A 372 11.30 -4.74 -6.89
N ALA A 373 10.94 -5.51 -5.85
CA ALA A 373 9.71 -6.31 -5.81
C ALA A 373 8.43 -5.49 -6.00
N LEU A 374 8.57 -4.16 -5.92
CA LEU A 374 7.53 -3.14 -5.95
C LEU A 374 7.35 -2.50 -7.33
N TRP A 375 8.17 -2.91 -8.31
CA TRP A 375 7.95 -2.54 -9.71
C TRP A 375 6.67 -3.19 -10.28
N PRO A 376 6.17 -2.74 -11.45
CA PRO A 376 4.98 -3.30 -12.07
C PRO A 376 5.00 -4.83 -12.07
N PHE A 377 3.89 -5.46 -11.69
CA PHE A 377 3.90 -6.89 -11.35
C PHE A 377 4.32 -7.78 -12.53
N GLU A 378 3.90 -7.42 -13.74
CA GLU A 378 4.30 -8.09 -14.97
C GLU A 378 5.82 -7.97 -15.24
N ALA A 379 6.47 -6.89 -14.83
CA ALA A 379 7.93 -6.79 -14.88
C ALA A 379 8.60 -7.71 -13.85
N VAL A 380 8.03 -7.83 -12.63
CA VAL A 380 8.53 -8.74 -11.59
C VAL A 380 8.36 -10.20 -11.99
N LYS A 381 7.24 -10.57 -12.62
CA LYS A 381 7.02 -11.89 -13.23
C LYS A 381 8.04 -12.18 -14.34
N ALA A 382 8.26 -11.22 -15.23
CA ALA A 382 9.28 -11.35 -16.27
C ALA A 382 10.68 -11.56 -15.65
N GLN A 383 11.02 -10.81 -14.61
CA GLN A 383 12.28 -11.01 -13.88
C GLN A 383 12.35 -12.39 -13.20
N ALA A 384 11.25 -12.88 -12.62
CA ALA A 384 11.21 -14.20 -11.99
C ALA A 384 11.52 -15.31 -13.01
N ILE A 385 10.87 -15.28 -14.18
CA ILE A 385 11.11 -16.24 -15.27
C ILE A 385 12.53 -16.10 -15.83
N ALA A 386 13.02 -14.88 -16.08
CA ALA A 386 14.37 -14.67 -16.57
C ALA A 386 15.42 -15.16 -15.56
N SER A 387 15.23 -14.89 -14.28
CA SER A 387 16.13 -15.34 -13.20
C SER A 387 16.13 -16.86 -13.08
N ARG A 388 14.95 -17.49 -13.16
CA ARG A 388 14.79 -18.96 -13.15
C ARG A 388 15.47 -19.60 -14.36
N SER A 389 15.28 -19.04 -15.54
CA SER A 389 15.87 -19.53 -16.79
C SER A 389 17.40 -19.44 -16.76
N TYR A 390 17.95 -18.32 -16.26
CA TYR A 390 19.40 -18.17 -16.09
C TYR A 390 19.97 -19.18 -15.09
N ALA A 391 19.30 -19.38 -13.96
CA ALA A 391 19.71 -20.35 -12.95
C ALA A 391 19.63 -21.79 -13.48
N GLN A 392 18.56 -22.15 -14.19
CA GLN A 392 18.42 -23.45 -14.85
C GLN A 392 19.49 -23.67 -15.92
N TYR A 393 19.78 -22.65 -16.75
CA TYR A 393 20.86 -22.71 -17.73
C TYR A 393 22.22 -22.97 -17.06
N ALA A 394 22.47 -22.36 -15.89
CA ALA A 394 23.70 -22.56 -15.12
C ALA A 394 23.79 -23.98 -14.52
N ILE A 395 22.67 -24.62 -14.17
CA ILE A 395 22.63 -26.04 -13.76
C ILE A 395 23.00 -26.95 -14.94
N GLU A 396 22.49 -26.65 -16.14
CA GLU A 396 22.80 -27.41 -17.37
C GLU A 396 24.24 -27.17 -17.86
N HIS A 397 24.81 -26.00 -17.56
CA HIS A 397 26.12 -25.55 -18.01
C HIS A 397 26.97 -24.99 -16.85
N PRO A 398 27.33 -25.82 -15.86
CA PRO A 398 27.97 -25.37 -14.64
C PRO A 398 29.34 -24.76 -14.92
N LYS A 399 29.53 -23.51 -14.46
CA LYS A 399 30.81 -22.78 -14.59
C LYS A 399 31.82 -23.17 -13.52
N PHE A 400 31.36 -23.73 -12.40
CA PHE A 400 32.20 -24.10 -11.27
C PHE A 400 32.27 -25.62 -11.13
N HIS A 401 33.36 -26.11 -10.54
CA HIS A 401 33.58 -27.55 -10.38
C HIS A 401 32.57 -28.20 -9.40
N ASN A 402 32.18 -27.50 -8.35
CA ASN A 402 31.34 -28.02 -7.26
C ASN A 402 30.06 -27.19 -7.02
N ALA A 403 29.73 -26.24 -7.89
CA ALA A 403 28.56 -25.39 -7.79
C ALA A 403 27.99 -25.05 -9.17
N ASP A 404 26.70 -24.75 -9.22
CA ASP A 404 26.02 -24.35 -10.45
C ASP A 404 26.08 -22.83 -10.63
N ILE A 405 25.88 -22.08 -9.54
CA ILE A 405 25.82 -20.62 -9.52
C ILE A 405 26.54 -20.03 -8.30
N CYS A 406 26.75 -18.71 -8.28
CA CYS A 406 27.41 -17.98 -7.20
C CYS A 406 26.58 -16.79 -6.70
N THR A 407 26.76 -16.36 -5.45
CA THR A 407 26.00 -15.23 -4.84
C THR A 407 26.65 -13.85 -5.11
N THR A 408 27.52 -13.74 -6.11
CA THR A 408 28.20 -12.48 -6.45
C THR A 408 27.69 -11.94 -7.78
N THR A 409 28.01 -10.69 -8.08
CA THR A 409 27.65 -10.02 -9.35
C THR A 409 28.26 -10.68 -10.60
N GLN A 410 29.09 -11.72 -10.45
CA GLN A 410 29.52 -12.56 -11.57
C GLN A 410 28.41 -13.48 -12.10
N CYS A 411 27.43 -13.77 -11.26
CA CYS A 411 26.27 -14.60 -11.56
C CYS A 411 25.00 -13.75 -11.46
N GLN A 412 24.30 -13.84 -10.34
CA GLN A 412 23.15 -13.01 -10.00
C GLN A 412 23.32 -12.46 -8.58
N HIS A 413 22.71 -11.32 -8.32
CA HIS A 413 22.62 -10.71 -7.01
C HIS A 413 21.68 -11.54 -6.13
N TYR A 414 22.22 -12.08 -5.05
CA TYR A 414 21.51 -12.87 -4.05
C TYR A 414 21.59 -12.15 -2.71
N ASP A 415 20.44 -11.85 -2.12
CA ASP A 415 20.32 -11.14 -0.85
C ASP A 415 19.07 -11.60 -0.05
N PRO A 416 19.23 -12.51 0.93
CA PRO A 416 18.13 -12.98 1.77
C PRO A 416 17.43 -11.88 2.57
N ALA A 417 18.09 -10.76 2.85
CA ALA A 417 17.48 -9.64 3.57
C ALA A 417 16.43 -8.89 2.74
N LYS A 418 16.39 -9.14 1.42
CA LYS A 418 15.44 -8.53 0.48
C LYS A 418 14.24 -9.42 0.15
N ILE A 419 14.12 -10.61 0.73
CA ILE A 419 12.96 -11.50 0.53
C ILE A 419 11.67 -10.70 0.75
N HIS A 420 10.74 -10.78 -0.20
CA HIS A 420 9.54 -9.94 -0.22
C HIS A 420 8.34 -10.73 -0.74
N ALA A 421 7.20 -10.63 -0.05
CA ALA A 421 5.98 -11.39 -0.35
C ALA A 421 5.47 -11.20 -1.79
N ARG A 422 5.59 -9.99 -2.35
CA ARG A 422 5.22 -9.71 -3.76
C ARG A 422 6.13 -10.43 -4.76
N ALA A 423 7.43 -10.56 -4.47
CA ALA A 423 8.31 -11.36 -5.30
C ALA A 423 7.99 -12.86 -5.15
N ASP A 424 7.72 -13.33 -3.92
CA ASP A 424 7.26 -14.70 -3.67
C ASP A 424 5.98 -15.03 -4.46
N GLN A 425 5.02 -14.11 -4.54
CA GLN A 425 3.81 -14.26 -5.36
C GLN A 425 4.13 -14.35 -6.85
N ALA A 426 4.98 -13.47 -7.38
CA ALA A 426 5.38 -13.53 -8.80
C ALA A 426 6.13 -14.83 -9.14
N ILE A 427 6.97 -15.32 -8.21
CA ILE A 427 7.67 -16.60 -8.30
C ILE A 427 6.65 -17.75 -8.35
N ALA A 428 5.66 -17.74 -7.45
CA ALA A 428 4.60 -18.75 -7.40
C ALA A 428 3.68 -18.75 -8.64
N GLU A 429 3.25 -17.58 -9.12
CA GLU A 429 2.41 -17.46 -10.32
C GLU A 429 3.15 -17.87 -11.61
N THR A 430 4.48 -17.86 -11.58
CA THR A 430 5.34 -18.29 -12.71
C THR A 430 6.10 -19.58 -12.39
N HIS A 431 5.62 -20.36 -11.42
CA HIS A 431 6.32 -21.53 -10.91
C HIS A 431 6.74 -22.49 -12.02
N GLY A 432 8.02 -22.88 -12.04
CA GLY A 432 8.55 -23.82 -13.03
C GLY A 432 8.56 -23.32 -14.49
N MET A 433 8.18 -22.06 -14.76
CA MET A 433 8.23 -21.50 -16.11
C MET A 433 9.62 -20.93 -16.43
N VAL A 434 10.18 -21.35 -17.55
CA VAL A 434 11.46 -20.88 -18.10
C VAL A 434 11.30 -20.47 -19.57
N LEU A 435 12.29 -19.76 -20.09
CA LEU A 435 12.43 -19.46 -21.51
C LEU A 435 13.16 -20.58 -22.22
N LEU A 436 12.54 -21.08 -23.29
CA LEU A 436 13.09 -22.12 -24.15
C LEU A 436 13.32 -21.58 -25.56
N HIS A 437 14.44 -21.95 -26.17
CA HIS A 437 14.71 -21.75 -27.59
C HIS A 437 15.17 -23.08 -28.18
N GLU A 438 14.48 -23.53 -29.24
CA GLU A 438 14.72 -24.86 -29.84
C GLU A 438 14.66 -26.02 -28.82
N GLY A 439 13.81 -25.88 -27.79
CA GLY A 439 13.63 -26.88 -26.73
C GLY A 439 14.70 -26.86 -25.62
N GLN A 440 15.70 -25.97 -25.72
CA GLN A 440 16.75 -25.82 -24.70
C GLN A 440 16.52 -24.56 -23.85
N THR A 441 16.90 -24.61 -22.58
CA THR A 441 16.82 -23.44 -21.70
C THR A 441 17.68 -22.30 -22.23
N VAL A 442 17.10 -21.11 -22.34
CA VAL A 442 17.79 -19.89 -22.76
C VAL A 442 18.71 -19.38 -21.65
N ASN A 443 19.93 -18.97 -22.01
CA ASN A 443 20.77 -18.17 -21.12
C ASN A 443 20.18 -16.75 -20.98
N ALA A 444 19.18 -16.62 -20.10
CA ALA A 444 18.36 -15.42 -19.92
C ALA A 444 19.10 -14.33 -19.13
N VAL A 445 20.20 -13.83 -19.70
CA VAL A 445 20.95 -12.68 -19.17
C VAL A 445 20.08 -11.42 -19.15
N PHE A 446 20.32 -10.56 -18.16
CA PHE A 446 19.59 -9.30 -17.99
C PHE A 446 20.49 -8.22 -17.39
N SER A 447 20.11 -6.96 -17.52
CA SER A 447 20.87 -5.82 -16.99
C SER A 447 19.94 -4.72 -16.52
N ALA A 448 20.42 -3.86 -15.62
CA ALA A 448 19.64 -2.75 -15.10
C ALA A 448 19.10 -1.86 -16.23
N ASN A 449 19.98 -1.26 -17.04
CA ASN A 449 19.57 -0.41 -18.14
C ASN A 449 20.48 -0.63 -19.37
N CYS A 450 19.88 -0.73 -20.55
CA CYS A 450 20.62 -0.97 -21.79
C CYS A 450 21.05 0.30 -22.53
N GLY A 451 20.48 1.47 -22.22
CA GLY A 451 20.80 2.72 -22.93
C GLY A 451 19.95 2.98 -24.18
N GLY A 452 18.67 2.60 -24.18
CA GLY A 452 17.75 2.79 -25.33
C GLY A 452 17.81 1.69 -26.39
N HIS A 453 18.82 0.82 -26.38
CA HIS A 453 18.88 -0.34 -27.27
C HIS A 453 19.71 -1.46 -26.63
N THR A 454 19.23 -2.70 -26.66
CA THR A 454 20.01 -3.84 -26.18
C THR A 454 21.08 -4.24 -27.21
N ARG A 455 22.09 -5.00 -26.78
CA ARG A 455 23.22 -5.43 -27.60
C ARG A 455 23.09 -6.89 -28.02
N ASN A 456 23.72 -7.25 -29.14
CA ASN A 456 23.93 -8.65 -29.46
C ASN A 456 24.95 -9.26 -28.49
N ASN A 457 24.85 -10.56 -28.22
CA ASN A 457 25.76 -11.22 -27.27
C ASN A 457 27.22 -11.28 -27.76
N GLU A 458 27.45 -11.42 -29.07
CA GLU A 458 28.79 -11.47 -29.66
C GLU A 458 29.54 -10.12 -29.60
N ASP A 459 28.80 -9.00 -29.55
CA ASP A 459 29.39 -7.66 -29.43
C ASP A 459 29.97 -7.41 -28.03
N VAL A 460 29.52 -8.18 -27.02
CA VAL A 460 29.89 -8.01 -25.62
C VAL A 460 30.86 -9.09 -25.15
N TRP A 461 30.61 -10.35 -25.50
CA TRP A 461 31.41 -11.48 -25.02
C TRP A 461 32.27 -12.16 -26.10
N HIS A 462 32.25 -11.65 -27.35
CA HIS A 462 33.02 -12.20 -28.49
C HIS A 462 32.80 -13.71 -28.72
N GLY A 463 31.61 -14.21 -28.34
CA GLY A 463 31.19 -15.59 -28.47
C GLY A 463 30.40 -15.88 -29.75
N ARG A 464 29.82 -17.08 -29.82
CA ARG A 464 28.89 -17.45 -30.91
C ARG A 464 27.62 -16.59 -30.84
N PRO A 465 27.12 -16.06 -31.97
CA PRO A 465 25.83 -15.39 -32.00
C PRO A 465 24.69 -16.34 -31.58
N GLU A 466 23.96 -15.97 -30.53
CA GLU A 466 22.73 -16.63 -30.07
C GLU A 466 21.50 -15.93 -30.67
N SER A 467 20.67 -16.65 -31.42
CA SER A 467 19.48 -16.13 -32.12
C SER A 467 18.47 -15.43 -31.21
N TYR A 468 18.40 -15.81 -29.94
CA TYR A 468 17.51 -15.21 -28.94
C TYR A 468 18.13 -14.02 -28.18
N LEU A 469 19.43 -13.74 -28.33
CA LEU A 469 20.11 -12.58 -27.73
C LEU A 469 20.53 -11.57 -28.81
N ARG A 470 19.53 -10.97 -29.45
CA ARG A 470 19.71 -9.93 -30.49
C ARG A 470 19.42 -8.55 -29.91
N GLY A 471 20.11 -7.54 -30.43
CA GLY A 471 19.83 -6.16 -30.07
C GLY A 471 18.43 -5.73 -30.49
N VAL A 472 17.65 -5.20 -29.56
CA VAL A 472 16.30 -4.67 -29.76
C VAL A 472 16.16 -3.25 -29.21
N SER A 473 15.26 -2.48 -29.81
CA SER A 473 14.88 -1.17 -29.29
C SER A 473 14.31 -1.30 -27.87
N CYS A 474 14.72 -0.43 -26.97
CA CYS A 474 14.24 -0.39 -25.59
C CYS A 474 13.53 0.94 -25.33
N PRO A 475 12.32 0.94 -24.74
CA PRO A 475 11.59 2.17 -24.46
C PRO A 475 12.28 3.06 -23.41
N ASP A 476 13.15 2.50 -22.57
CA ASP A 476 13.94 3.26 -21.62
C ASP A 476 15.29 3.67 -22.23
N THR A 477 15.52 4.99 -22.31
CA THR A 477 16.74 5.63 -22.86
C THR A 477 17.66 6.19 -21.78
N GLY A 478 17.55 5.73 -20.53
CA GLY A 478 18.44 6.13 -19.44
C GLY A 478 19.89 5.70 -19.67
N ASP A 479 20.79 6.08 -18.77
CA ASP A 479 22.20 5.69 -18.89
C ASP A 479 22.39 4.18 -18.79
N GLN A 480 23.25 3.62 -19.67
CA GLN A 480 23.55 2.19 -19.64
C GLN A 480 24.18 1.79 -18.31
N SER A 481 23.61 0.75 -17.70
CA SER A 481 24.09 0.13 -16.46
C SER A 481 23.97 -1.39 -16.57
N GLY A 482 25.12 -2.06 -16.62
CA GLY A 482 25.24 -3.49 -16.90
C GLY A 482 25.70 -3.79 -18.33
N HIS A 483 25.65 -5.06 -18.71
CA HIS A 483 26.15 -5.52 -20.02
C HIS A 483 25.18 -5.27 -21.17
N GLY A 484 23.91 -4.98 -20.90
CA GLY A 484 22.93 -4.52 -21.90
C GLY A 484 22.53 -5.56 -22.93
N VAL A 485 22.72 -6.86 -22.65
CA VAL A 485 22.29 -7.98 -23.50
C VAL A 485 21.09 -8.64 -22.83
N GLY A 486 20.10 -9.09 -23.62
CA GLY A 486 18.87 -9.70 -23.09
C GLY A 486 17.94 -8.67 -22.45
N LEU A 487 17.30 -9.02 -21.33
CA LEU A 487 16.27 -8.19 -20.71
C LEU A 487 16.87 -6.93 -20.06
N CYS A 488 16.33 -5.76 -20.44
CA CYS A 488 16.59 -4.50 -19.77
C CYS A 488 15.55 -4.33 -18.65
N GLN A 489 15.98 -4.25 -17.38
CA GLN A 489 15.04 -4.19 -16.25
C GLN A 489 14.20 -2.91 -16.28
N TYR A 490 14.82 -1.74 -16.48
CA TYR A 490 14.10 -0.48 -16.61
C TYR A 490 13.17 -0.46 -17.85
N GLY A 491 13.62 -1.08 -18.95
CA GLY A 491 12.80 -1.25 -20.14
C GLY A 491 11.61 -2.19 -19.91
N ALA A 492 11.77 -3.28 -19.17
CA ALA A 492 10.69 -4.17 -18.75
C ALA A 492 9.67 -3.45 -17.87
N ARG A 493 10.12 -2.58 -16.94
CA ARG A 493 9.25 -1.68 -16.17
C ARG A 493 8.47 -0.75 -17.10
N ALA A 494 9.11 -0.13 -18.08
CA ALA A 494 8.44 0.76 -19.03
C ALA A 494 7.43 0.03 -19.92
N LEU A 495 7.75 -1.17 -20.40
CA LEU A 495 6.82 -2.01 -21.17
C LEU A 495 5.61 -2.43 -20.32
N ALA A 496 5.84 -2.91 -19.10
CA ALA A 496 4.76 -3.26 -18.17
C ALA A 496 3.84 -2.05 -17.88
N ARG A 497 4.41 -0.85 -17.68
CA ARG A 497 3.64 0.41 -17.51
C ARG A 497 2.80 0.78 -18.73
N SER A 498 3.16 0.30 -19.92
CA SER A 498 2.34 0.47 -21.13
C SER A 498 1.27 -0.62 -21.31
N GLY A 499 1.06 -1.47 -20.30
CA GLY A 499 0.06 -2.54 -20.31
C GLY A 499 0.55 -3.87 -20.89
N ARG A 500 1.87 -4.04 -21.11
CA ARG A 500 2.42 -5.29 -21.63
C ARG A 500 2.44 -6.38 -20.55
N THR A 501 2.08 -7.60 -20.93
CA THR A 501 2.21 -8.76 -20.02
C THR A 501 3.67 -9.22 -19.93
N HIS A 502 3.99 -10.03 -18.91
CA HIS A 502 5.31 -10.60 -18.73
C HIS A 502 5.74 -11.46 -19.93
N GLU A 503 4.82 -12.17 -20.59
CA GLU A 503 5.11 -12.92 -21.81
C GLU A 503 5.51 -12.01 -22.96
N GLU A 504 4.79 -10.91 -23.18
CA GLU A 504 5.13 -9.93 -24.21
C GLU A 504 6.46 -9.23 -23.93
N ILE A 505 6.74 -8.92 -22.66
CA ILE A 505 8.01 -8.34 -22.22
C ILE A 505 9.17 -9.30 -22.54
N LEU A 506 9.03 -10.58 -22.18
CA LEU A 506 10.07 -11.57 -22.41
C LEU A 506 10.27 -11.84 -23.91
N GLN A 507 9.19 -11.94 -24.69
CA GLN A 507 9.26 -12.11 -26.15
C GLN A 507 9.94 -10.91 -26.85
N HIS A 508 9.77 -9.70 -26.31
CA HIS A 508 10.45 -8.50 -26.81
C HIS A 508 11.96 -8.61 -26.65
N TYR A 509 12.44 -9.07 -25.48
CA TYR A 509 13.88 -9.13 -25.17
C TYR A 509 14.59 -10.40 -25.59
N TYR A 510 13.89 -11.54 -25.64
CA TYR A 510 14.43 -12.85 -25.99
C TYR A 510 13.75 -13.38 -27.26
N GLN A 511 14.22 -12.90 -28.41
CA GLN A 511 13.55 -13.13 -29.69
C GLN A 511 13.46 -14.62 -30.06
N GLY A 512 12.26 -15.09 -30.37
CA GLY A 512 12.02 -16.49 -30.73
C GLY A 512 12.16 -17.48 -29.56
N ALA A 513 12.35 -16.99 -28.33
CA ALA A 513 12.16 -17.81 -27.14
C ALA A 513 10.67 -17.92 -26.81
N VAL A 514 10.28 -19.06 -26.25
CA VAL A 514 8.91 -19.34 -25.81
C VAL A 514 8.91 -19.75 -24.35
N LEU A 515 7.83 -19.49 -23.64
CA LEU A 515 7.66 -20.02 -22.29
C LEU A 515 7.40 -21.52 -22.34
N GLY A 516 8.04 -22.25 -21.45
CA GLY A 516 7.80 -23.67 -21.24
C GLY A 516 8.16 -24.08 -19.82
N PRO A 517 7.79 -25.31 -19.42
CA PRO A 517 8.24 -25.86 -18.16
C PRO A 517 9.76 -26.06 -18.18
N ILE A 518 10.38 -26.09 -16.99
CA ILE A 518 11.76 -26.57 -16.84
C ILE A 518 11.89 -27.93 -17.54
N PRO A 519 12.85 -28.11 -18.47
CA PRO A 519 13.06 -29.40 -19.13
C PRO A 519 13.34 -30.49 -18.09
N ALA A 520 12.68 -31.65 -18.24
CA ALA A 520 13.02 -32.83 -17.46
C ALA A 520 14.48 -33.18 -17.79
N GLY A 521 15.35 -33.21 -16.77
CA GLY A 521 16.72 -33.67 -16.97
C GLY A 521 16.71 -35.15 -17.36
N ASP A 522 17.63 -35.55 -18.23
CA ASP A 522 17.93 -36.97 -18.42
C ASP A 522 18.38 -37.53 -17.06
N GLU A 523 17.62 -38.48 -16.51
CA GLU A 523 17.96 -39.22 -15.26
C GLU A 523 19.27 -39.99 -15.38
#